data_AF-A0A945CI72-F1
#
_entry.id   AF-A0A945CI72-F1
#
_cell.length_a   1.000
_cell.length_b   1.000
_cell.length_c   1.000
_cell.angle_alpha   90.00
_cell.angle_beta   90.00
_cell.angle_gamma   90.00
#
_symmetry.space_group_name_H-M   'P 1'
#
loop_
_entity.id
_entity.type
_entity.pdbx_description
1 polymer ?
#
loop_
_entity_poly.entity_id
_entity_poly.type
_entity_poly.pdbx_seq_one_letter_code
_entity_poly.pdbx_strand_id
1 'polypeptide(L)'
;MNKHLLRYVLFFLPLPVFVLSLLLGPSASAGMGKILSWLFGQPDPELNEELIKTILWDVRLPRGALTFLVGGSLAAAGNSLQALFRNPLVSPYILGLSSGAAFGAALAVTVAWLPIQLSA
;
A
#
# COMPACT_ATOMS: atom_id res chain seq x y z
N MET A 1 -28.06 -1.69 11.00
CA MET A 1 -26.81 -0.91 11.15
C MET A 1 -27.09 0.53 10.78
N ASN A 2 -26.80 1.49 11.67
CA ASN A 2 -27.17 2.90 11.47
C ASN A 2 -26.37 3.48 10.29
N LYS A 3 -27.02 4.04 9.26
CA LYS A 3 -26.34 4.48 8.01
C LYS A 3 -25.24 5.53 8.26
N HIS A 4 -25.39 6.34 9.30
CA HIS A 4 -24.39 7.30 9.74
C HIS A 4 -23.16 6.60 10.35
N LEU A 5 -23.37 5.59 11.19
CA LEU A 5 -22.30 4.79 11.78
C LEU A 5 -21.45 4.11 10.68
N LEU A 6 -22.10 3.55 9.66
CA LEU A 6 -21.40 2.89 8.55
C LEU A 6 -20.49 3.86 7.77
N ARG A 7 -20.93 5.10 7.55
CA ARG A 7 -20.10 6.12 6.88
C ARG A 7 -18.87 6.50 7.69
N TYR A 8 -19.02 6.65 9.00
CA TYR A 8 -17.88 6.92 9.87
C TYR A 8 -16.90 5.76 9.88
N VAL A 9 -17.38 4.52 9.96
CA VAL A 9 -16.53 3.34 9.87
C VAL A 9 -15.75 3.34 8.55
N LEU A 10 -16.40 3.51 7.40
CA LEU A 10 -15.70 3.49 6.10
C LEU A 10 -14.65 4.61 5.96
N PHE A 11 -14.92 5.79 6.51
CA PHE A 11 -13.99 6.92 6.41
C PHE A 11 -12.78 6.77 7.35
N PHE A 12 -12.98 6.28 8.58
CA PHE A 12 -11.92 6.21 9.59
C PHE A 12 -11.18 4.87 9.63
N LEU A 13 -11.77 3.78 9.13
CA LEU A 13 -11.18 2.43 9.15
C LEU A 13 -9.82 2.29 8.45
N PRO A 14 -9.50 3.01 7.36
CA PRO A 14 -8.19 2.89 6.74
C PRO A 14 -7.05 3.23 7.69
N LEU A 15 -7.21 4.26 8.53
CA LEU A 15 -6.15 4.78 9.39
C LEU A 15 -5.62 3.77 10.44
N PRO A 16 -6.46 3.07 11.22
CA PRO A 16 -5.98 2.00 12.11
C PRO A 16 -5.43 0.81 11.33
N VAL A 17 -5.95 0.50 10.13
CA VAL A 17 -5.41 -0.56 9.28
C VAL A 17 -3.99 -0.22 8.80
N PHE A 18 -3.72 1.04 8.47
CA PHE A 18 -2.37 1.52 8.14
C PHE A 18 -1.41 1.32 9.31
N VAL A 19 -1.81 1.74 10.52
CA VAL A 19 -0.98 1.57 11.73
C VAL A 19 -0.69 0.09 11.99
N LEU A 20 -1.71 -0.77 11.90
CA LEU A 20 -1.53 -2.22 12.01
C LEU A 20 -0.59 -2.76 10.92
N SER A 21 -0.70 -2.27 9.69
CA SER A 21 0.19 -2.65 8.60
C SER A 21 1.66 -2.28 8.86
N LEU A 22 1.94 -1.19 9.59
CA LEU A 22 3.32 -0.84 9.96
C LEU A 22 3.90 -1.82 11.00
N LEU A 23 3.05 -2.41 11.85
CA LEU A 23 3.43 -3.36 12.89
C LEU A 23 3.62 -4.79 12.36
N LEU A 24 2.97 -5.12 11.24
CA LEU A 24 3.05 -6.44 10.62
C LEU A 24 4.33 -6.62 9.80
N GLY A 25 5.10 -7.67 10.11
CA GLY A 25 6.23 -8.09 9.30
C GLY A 25 6.93 -9.33 9.84
N PRO A 26 8.01 -9.78 9.18
CA PRO A 26 8.66 -11.04 9.51
C PRO A 26 9.19 -11.07 10.95
N SER A 27 8.78 -12.08 11.72
CA SER A 27 9.14 -12.22 13.15
C SER A 27 10.65 -12.30 13.40
N ALA A 28 11.42 -12.79 12.41
CA ALA A 28 12.87 -12.93 12.51
C ALA A 28 13.58 -11.55 12.61
N SER A 29 13.22 -10.60 11.75
CA SER A 29 13.92 -9.32 11.61
C SER A 29 13.19 -8.14 12.26
N ALA A 30 11.87 -8.06 12.10
CA ALA A 30 11.06 -6.93 12.57
C ALA A 30 9.62 -7.36 12.83
N GLY A 31 9.44 -8.35 13.72
CA GLY A 31 8.14 -8.78 14.18
C GLY A 31 7.43 -7.72 15.03
N MET A 32 6.10 -7.85 15.16
CA MET A 32 5.28 -6.92 15.94
C MET A 32 5.81 -6.74 17.38
N GLY A 33 6.20 -7.81 18.06
CA GLY A 33 6.75 -7.74 19.42
C GLY A 33 8.03 -6.91 19.51
N LYS A 34 8.93 -7.03 18.53
CA LYS A 34 10.21 -6.31 18.45
C LYS A 34 10.02 -4.81 18.18
N ILE A 35 9.01 -4.45 17.39
CA ILE A 35 8.68 -3.04 17.11
C ILE A 35 7.99 -2.40 18.31
N LEU A 36 7.12 -3.14 19.00
CA LEU A 36 6.46 -2.66 20.21
C LEU A 36 7.46 -2.46 21.35
N SER A 37 8.39 -3.41 21.58
CA SER A 37 9.44 -3.24 22.60
C SER A 37 10.32 -2.03 22.29
N TRP A 38 10.72 -1.84 21.03
CA TRP A 38 11.43 -0.64 20.57
C TRP A 38 10.62 0.64 20.80
N LEU A 39 9.33 0.65 20.47
CA LEU A 39 8.44 1.82 20.64
C LEU A 39 8.24 2.20 22.12
N PHE A 40 8.17 1.20 23.00
CA PHE A 40 8.02 1.40 24.45
C PHE A 40 9.36 1.53 25.19
N GLY A 41 10.49 1.61 24.47
CA GLY A 41 11.81 1.81 25.06
C GLY A 41 12.31 0.66 25.92
N GLN A 42 11.79 -0.56 25.70
CA GLN A 42 12.29 -1.76 26.36
C GLN A 42 13.49 -2.31 25.58
N PRO A 43 14.71 -2.30 26.16
CA PRO A 43 15.89 -2.80 25.49
C PRO A 43 15.83 -4.33 25.38
N ASP A 44 15.88 -4.83 24.16
CA ASP A 44 15.95 -6.25 23.84
C ASP A 44 17.33 -6.50 23.20
N PRO A 45 18.23 -7.30 23.84
CA PRO A 45 19.64 -7.40 23.45
C PRO A 45 19.89 -7.89 22.03
N GLU A 46 18.91 -8.56 21.42
CA GLU A 46 18.99 -9.11 20.06
C GLU A 46 18.44 -8.15 18.99
N LEU A 47 17.99 -6.95 19.37
CA LEU A 47 17.48 -5.96 18.42
C LEU A 47 18.58 -5.14 17.79
N ASN A 48 18.66 -5.19 16.46
CA ASN A 48 19.41 -4.22 15.68
C ASN A 48 18.51 -3.01 15.41
N GLU A 49 18.72 -1.93 16.16
CA GLU A 49 17.92 -0.70 16.05
C GLU A 49 18.00 -0.05 14.66
N GLU A 50 19.19 -0.08 14.04
CA GLU A 50 19.41 0.49 12.71
C GLU A 50 18.57 -0.25 11.66
N LEU A 51 18.56 -1.57 11.72
CA LEU A 51 17.75 -2.42 10.84
C LEU A 51 16.25 -2.14 11.01
N ILE A 52 15.76 -2.00 12.24
CA ILE A 52 14.34 -1.69 12.50
C ILE A 52 13.98 -0.31 11.93
N LYS A 53 14.85 0.69 12.12
CA LYS A 53 14.66 2.04 11.61
C LYS A 53 14.56 2.04 10.09
N THR A 54 15.49 1.40 9.39
CA THR A 54 15.47 1.28 7.92
C THR A 54 14.20 0.57 7.43
N ILE A 55 13.82 -0.54 8.07
CA ILE A 55 12.59 -1.26 7.67
C ILE A 55 11.35 -0.38 7.85
N LEU A 56 11.24 0.35 8.96
CA LEU A 56 10.05 1.14 9.25
C LEU A 56 9.96 2.37 8.34
N TRP A 57 11.05 3.12 8.20
CA TRP A 57 11.11 4.40 7.47
C TRP A 57 11.29 4.24 5.97
N ASP A 58 12.18 3.35 5.51
CA ASP A 58 12.55 3.26 4.10
C ASP A 58 11.75 2.18 3.35
N VAL A 59 11.10 1.26 4.06
CA VAL A 59 10.35 0.15 3.43
C VAL A 59 8.85 0.21 3.74
N ARG A 60 8.45 0.17 5.01
CA ARG A 60 7.04 0.02 5.39
C ARG A 60 6.23 1.29 5.22
N LEU A 61 6.75 2.43 5.67
CA LEU A 61 6.09 3.71 5.54
C LEU A 61 5.83 4.10 4.07
N PRO A 62 6.82 4.08 3.15
CA PRO A 62 6.59 4.40 1.76
C PRO A 62 5.63 3.41 1.09
N ARG A 63 5.77 2.10 1.38
CA ARG A 63 4.84 1.09 0.86
C ARG A 63 3.41 1.35 1.32
N GLY A 64 3.21 1.64 2.60
CA GLY A 64 1.89 1.95 3.14
C GLY A 64 1.31 3.25 2.57
N ALA A 65 2.12 4.28 2.35
CA ALA A 65 1.65 5.50 1.70
C ALA A 65 1.19 5.23 0.25
N LEU A 66 1.95 4.43 -0.49
CA LEU A 66 1.60 4.04 -1.86
C LEU A 66 0.30 3.22 -1.92
N THR A 67 0.04 2.31 -0.97
CA THR A 67 -1.22 1.54 -0.99
C THR A 67 -2.46 2.42 -0.84
N PHE A 68 -2.38 3.48 -0.03
CA PHE A 68 -3.45 4.47 0.11
C PHE A 68 -3.66 5.27 -1.18
N LEU A 69 -2.58 5.77 -1.77
CA LEU A 69 -2.65 6.55 -3.01
C LEU A 69 -3.22 5.72 -4.16
N VAL A 70 -2.72 4.49 -4.33
CA VAL A 70 -3.19 3.57 -5.37
C VAL A 70 -4.64 3.16 -5.13
N GLY A 71 -4.99 2.74 -3.91
CA GLY A 71 -6.35 2.34 -3.56
C GLY A 71 -7.37 3.46 -3.75
N GLY A 72 -7.05 4.69 -3.31
CA GLY A 72 -7.88 5.87 -3.52
C GLY A 72 -8.06 6.21 -4.99
N SER A 73 -6.99 6.14 -5.78
CA SER A 73 -7.02 6.40 -7.22
C SER A 73 -7.89 5.38 -7.96
N LEU A 74 -7.78 4.09 -7.63
CA LEU A 74 -8.61 3.02 -8.19
C LEU A 74 -10.09 3.20 -7.83
N ALA A 75 -10.39 3.56 -6.57
CA ALA A 75 -11.76 3.81 -6.13
C ALA A 75 -12.39 5.01 -6.88
N ALA A 76 -11.64 6.10 -7.04
CA ALA A 76 -12.10 7.30 -7.76
C ALA A 76 -12.31 7.00 -9.26
N ALA A 77 -11.38 6.30 -9.90
CA ALA A 77 -11.51 5.90 -11.31
C ALA A 77 -12.70 4.95 -11.51
N GLY A 78 -12.86 3.96 -10.65
CA GLY A 78 -13.98 3.02 -10.68
C GLY A 78 -15.34 3.71 -10.54
N ASN A 79 -15.47 4.60 -9.54
CA ASN A 79 -16.69 5.39 -9.34
C ASN A 79 -17.01 6.29 -10.55
N SER A 80 -15.99 6.93 -11.12
CA SER A 80 -16.15 7.81 -12.29
C SER A 80 -16.64 7.03 -13.52
N LEU A 81 -16.09 5.83 -13.76
CA LEU A 81 -16.51 4.98 -14.88
C LEU A 81 -17.90 4.40 -14.66
N GLN A 82 -18.22 3.94 -13.45
CA GLN A 82 -19.56 3.47 -13.11
C GLN A 82 -20.61 4.57 -13.31
N ALA A 83 -20.29 5.82 -12.97
CA ALA A 83 -21.15 6.98 -13.22
C ALA A 83 -21.31 7.31 -14.71
N LEU A 84 -20.22 7.27 -15.48
CA LEU A 84 -20.22 7.55 -16.93
C LEU A 84 -21.08 6.54 -17.70
N PHE A 85 -20.89 5.25 -17.43
CA PHE A 85 -21.63 4.17 -18.09
C PHE A 85 -22.97 3.86 -17.43
N ARG A 86 -23.26 4.49 -16.28
CA ARG A 86 -24.47 4.24 -15.46
C ARG A 86 -24.68 2.75 -15.18
N ASN A 87 -23.58 2.02 -15.00
CA ASN A 87 -23.59 0.59 -14.78
C ASN A 87 -22.62 0.24 -13.64
N PRO A 88 -23.15 -0.20 -12.48
CA PRO A 88 -22.32 -0.49 -11.30
C PRO A 88 -21.41 -1.70 -11.47
N LEU A 89 -21.58 -2.50 -12.54
CA LEU A 89 -20.73 -3.66 -12.84
C LEU A 89 -19.52 -3.31 -13.73
N VAL A 90 -19.41 -2.07 -14.20
CA VAL A 90 -18.28 -1.63 -15.02
C VAL A 90 -17.02 -1.52 -14.17
N SER A 91 -15.93 -2.09 -14.68
CA SER A 91 -14.61 -1.99 -14.07
C SER A 91 -13.65 -1.16 -14.94
N PRO A 92 -12.65 -0.50 -14.34
CA PRO A 92 -11.64 0.26 -15.07
C PRO A 92 -10.77 -0.56 -16.04
N TYR A 93 -10.82 -1.89 -15.94
CA TYR A 93 -10.04 -2.78 -16.79
C TYR A 93 -10.55 -2.87 -18.24
N ILE A 94 -11.80 -2.46 -18.52
CA ILE A 94 -12.44 -2.62 -19.85
C ILE A 94 -11.84 -1.69 -20.91
N LEU A 95 -11.27 -0.54 -20.51
CA LEU A 95 -10.70 0.46 -21.43
C LEU A 95 -9.29 0.11 -21.94
N GLY A 96 -8.73 -1.05 -21.57
CA GLY A 96 -7.39 -1.47 -22.00
C GLY A 96 -6.22 -0.76 -21.32
N LEU A 97 -6.50 0.13 -20.35
CA LEU A 97 -5.47 0.87 -19.58
C LEU A 97 -4.51 -0.06 -18.84
N SER A 98 -5.03 -1.13 -18.22
CA SER A 98 -4.22 -2.12 -17.50
C SER A 98 -3.31 -2.93 -18.45
N SER A 99 -3.86 -3.36 -19.59
CA SER A 99 -3.09 -4.09 -20.62
C SER A 99 -1.97 -3.23 -21.21
N GLY A 100 -2.23 -1.93 -21.43
CA GLY A 100 -1.21 -0.97 -21.87
C GLY A 100 -0.12 -0.75 -20.82
N ALA A 101 -0.49 -0.60 -19.55
CA ALA A 101 0.48 -0.49 -18.45
C ALA A 101 1.33 -1.76 -18.29
N ALA A 102 0.72 -2.95 -18.37
CA ALA A 102 1.42 -4.22 -18.31
C ALA A 102 2.38 -4.42 -19.50
N PHE A 103 1.95 -4.07 -20.72
CA PHE A 103 2.82 -4.07 -21.89
C PHE A 103 3.99 -3.10 -21.73
N GLY A 104 3.74 -1.87 -21.25
CA GLY A 104 4.79 -0.90 -20.97
C GLY A 104 5.80 -1.39 -19.93
N ALA A 105 5.32 -2.01 -18.84
CA ALA A 105 6.17 -2.63 -17.83
C ALA A 105 7.00 -3.78 -18.40
N ALA A 106 6.40 -4.67 -19.19
CA ALA A 106 7.11 -5.77 -19.85
C ALA A 106 8.18 -5.24 -20.83
N LEU A 107 7.86 -4.20 -21.59
CA LEU A 107 8.79 -3.57 -22.52
C LEU A 107 9.96 -2.91 -21.77
N ALA A 108 9.70 -2.20 -20.66
CA ALA A 108 10.74 -1.61 -19.82
C ALA A 108 11.70 -2.66 -19.23
N VAL A 109 11.20 -3.84 -18.87
CA VAL A 109 12.03 -4.94 -18.34
C VAL A 109 12.82 -5.66 -19.45
N THR A 110 12.23 -5.82 -20.63
CA THR A 110 12.82 -6.63 -21.71
C THR A 110 13.77 -5.85 -22.61
N VAL A 111 13.56 -4.54 -22.80
CA VAL A 111 14.38 -3.71 -23.67
C VAL A 111 15.50 -3.08 -22.83
N ALA A 112 16.65 -3.76 -22.75
CA ALA A 112 17.81 -3.39 -21.93
C ALA A 112 18.39 -1.98 -22.21
N TRP A 113 18.08 -1.38 -23.37
CA TRP A 113 18.57 -0.05 -23.77
C TRP A 113 17.64 1.11 -23.38
N LEU A 114 16.45 0.82 -22.83
CA LEU A 114 15.63 1.83 -22.18
C LEU A 114 16.17 2.03 -20.75
N PRO A 115 16.73 3.20 -20.41
CA PRO A 115 17.27 3.45 -19.09
C PRO A 115 16.10 3.67 -18.12
N ILE A 116 15.45 2.59 -17.69
CA ILE A 116 14.43 2.63 -16.65
C ILE A 116 14.89 1.67 -15.55
N GLN A 117 15.91 2.12 -14.82
CA GLN A 117 16.13 1.74 -13.43
C GLN A 117 15.97 3.01 -12.59
N LEU A 118 14.78 3.25 -12.04
CA LEU A 118 14.56 4.36 -11.10
C LEU A 118 14.51 3.92 -9.63
N SER A 119 14.35 2.63 -9.34
CA SER A 119 14.52 2.04 -8.00
C SER A 119 14.32 0.52 -8.06
N ALA A 120 15.40 -0.23 -8.26
CA ALA A 120 15.55 -1.47 -7.49
C ALA A 120 16.25 -1.09 -6.19
#